data_AF-A0A6V7LRT3-F1
#
_entry.id   AF-A0A6V7LRT3-F1
#
_cell.length_a   1.000
_cell.length_b   1.000
_cell.length_c   1.000
_cell.angle_alpha   90.00
_cell.angle_beta   90.00
_cell.angle_gamma   90.00
#
_symmetry.space_group_name_H-M   'P 1'
#
loop_
_entity.id
_entity.type
_entity.pdbx_description
1 polymer ?
#
loop_
_entity_poly.entity_id
_entity_poly.type
_entity_poly.pdbx_seq_one_letter_code
_entity_poly.pdbx_strand_id
1 'polypeptide(L)' 'ITVFLFRGGNRFGQDLRSLDIQRNRDHGLATYNDYREFCGLRRARTWTDFSDTITPQ' A
#
# COMPACT_ATOMS: atom_id res chain seq x y z
N ILE A 1 -6.75 -13.08 -7.08
CA ILE A 1 -7.78 -12.02 -7.24
C ILE A 1 -7.20 -10.71 -7.78
N THR A 2 -5.97 -10.34 -7.41
CA THR A 2 -5.36 -9.04 -7.79
C THR A 2 -5.40 -8.71 -9.27
N VAL A 3 -4.94 -9.60 -10.17
CA VAL A 3 -4.71 -9.29 -11.60
C VAL A 3 -5.90 -9.47 -12.55
N PHE A 4 -7.06 -9.90 -12.05
CA PHE A 4 -8.22 -10.21 -12.88
C PHE A 4 -9.38 -9.22 -12.70
N LEU A 5 -9.15 -8.08 -12.05
CA LEU A 5 -10.16 -7.08 -11.81
C LEU A 5 -10.76 -6.58 -13.14
N PHE A 6 -12.09 -6.57 -13.24
CA PHE A 6 -12.85 -6.12 -14.41
C PHE A 6 -12.43 -6.71 -15.76
N ARG A 7 -11.93 -7.96 -15.79
CA ARG A 7 -11.50 -8.59 -17.05
C ARG A 7 -12.63 -8.65 -18.07
N GLY A 8 -13.85 -9.04 -17.69
CA GLY A 8 -15.07 -8.89 -18.52
C GLY A 8 -14.96 -9.39 -19.98
N GLY A 9 -14.17 -10.43 -20.25
CA GLY A 9 -13.91 -10.95 -21.60
C GLY A 9 -12.63 -10.42 -22.28
N ASN A 10 -11.97 -9.40 -21.72
CA ASN A 10 -10.69 -8.89 -22.21
C ASN A 10 -9.56 -9.90 -21.99
N ARG A 11 -8.51 -9.76 -22.82
CA ARG A 11 -7.30 -10.58 -22.72
C ARG A 11 -6.66 -10.48 -21.33
N PHE A 12 -6.65 -9.28 -20.75
CA PHE A 12 -6.05 -8.97 -19.45
C PHE A 12 -7.08 -8.35 -18.50
N GLY A 13 -6.92 -8.60 -17.20
CA GLY A 13 -7.59 -7.84 -16.15
C GLY A 13 -6.67 -6.77 -15.58
N GLN A 14 -7.23 -5.89 -14.76
CA GLN A 14 -6.46 -4.89 -14.04
C GLN A 14 -5.94 -5.46 -12.72
N ASP A 15 -4.83 -4.90 -12.21
CA ASP A 15 -4.32 -5.21 -10.88
C ASP A 15 -4.92 -4.27 -9.84
N LEU A 16 -5.84 -4.80 -9.03
CA LEU A 16 -6.49 -4.05 -7.96
C LEU A 16 -5.49 -3.40 -7.00
N ARG A 17 -4.42 -4.11 -6.62
CA ARG A 17 -3.43 -3.56 -5.67
C ARG A 17 -2.67 -2.40 -6.29
N SER A 18 -2.30 -2.55 -7.56
CA SER A 18 -1.63 -1.48 -8.30
C SER A 18 -2.54 -0.26 -8.49
N LEU A 19 -3.84 -0.48 -8.73
CA LEU A 19 -4.83 0.59 -8.81
C LEU A 19 -4.97 1.34 -7.48
N ASP A 20 -5.03 0.65 -6.35
CA ASP A 20 -5.13 1.30 -5.04
C ASP A 20 -3.89 2.17 -4.74
N ILE A 21 -2.69 1.70 -5.09
CA ILE A 21 -1.45 2.49 -4.97
C ILE A 21 -1.51 3.74 -5.84
N GLN A 22 -1.95 3.60 -7.09
CA GLN A 22 -2.04 4.72 -8.03
C GLN A 22 -3.10 5.74 -7.59
N ARG A 23 -4.25 5.27 -7.11
CA ARG A 23 -5.31 6.13 -6.56
C ARG A 23 -4.83 6.89 -5.34
N ASN A 24 -4.06 6.25 -4.45
CA ASN A 24 -3.49 6.92 -3.29
C ASN A 24 -2.52 8.05 -3.69
N ARG A 25 -1.73 7.85 -4.75
CA ARG A 25 -0.83 8.89 -5.29
C ARG A 25 -1.60 10.05 -5.92
N ASP A 26 -2.62 9.75 -6.72
CA ASP A 26 -3.48 10.75 -7.38
C ASP A 26 -4.19 11.64 -6.35
N HIS A 27 -4.67 11.03 -5.26
CA HIS A 27 -5.33 11.73 -4.17
C HIS A 27 -4.36 12.39 -3.16
N GLY A 28 -3.05 12.23 -3.33
CA GLY A 28 -2.05 12.82 -2.43
C GLY A 28 -2.12 12.30 -0.99
N LEU A 29 -2.43 11.02 -0.79
CA LEU A 29 -2.45 10.43 0.55
C LEU A 29 -1.07 10.51 1.20
N ALA A 30 -1.08 10.71 2.52
CA ALA A 30 0.14 10.81 3.31
C ALA A 30 0.95 9.51 3.27
N THR A 31 2.24 9.60 3.58
CA THR A 31 3.11 8.42 3.60
C THR A 31 2.76 7.52 4.78
N TYR A 32 3.17 6.24 4.71
CA TYR A 32 2.98 5.33 5.83
C TYR A 32 3.65 5.85 7.12
N ASN A 33 4.79 6.54 7.01
CA ASN A 33 5.45 7.14 8.17
C ASN A 33 4.65 8.30 8.79
N ASP A 34 3.97 9.11 7.97
CA ASP A 34 3.11 10.18 8.48
C ASP A 34 1.92 9.59 9.25
N TYR A 35 1.33 8.51 8.72
CA TYR A 35 0.28 7.77 9.43
C TYR A 35 0.79 7.09 10.71
N ARG A 36 2.03 6.57 10.72
CA ARG A 36 2.64 6.03 11.95
C ARG A 36 2.70 7.10 13.04
N GLU A 37 3.25 8.26 12.73
CA GLU A 37 3.35 9.37 13.70
C GLU A 37 1.97 9.87 14.12
N PHE A 38 1.03 10.00 13.18
CA PHE A 38 -0.35 10.36 13.47
C PHE A 38 -1.02 9.38 14.45
N CYS A 39 -0.74 8.09 14.32
CA CYS A 39 -1.24 7.03 15.20
C CYS A 39 -0.40 6.82 16.48
N GLY A 40 0.57 7.69 16.76
CA GLY A 40 1.41 7.61 17.97
C GLY A 40 2.56 6.60 17.90
N LEU A 41 2.84 6.04 16.73
CA LEU A 41 3.99 5.16 16.49
C LEU A 41 5.22 5.98 16.09
N ARG A 42 6.42 5.43 16.34
CA ARG A 42 7.67 6.06 15.92
C ARG A 42 7.82 5.98 14.39
N ARG A 43 8.28 7.08 13.77
CA ARG A 43 8.72 7.12 12.37
C ARG A 43 9.88 6.15 12.15
N ALA A 44 9.72 5.28 11.17
CA ALA A 44 10.76 4.34 10.76
C ALA A 44 11.78 5.03 9.86
N ARG A 45 13.07 4.80 10.14
CA ARG A 45 14.21 5.26 9.33
C ARG A 45 14.92 4.09 8.65
N THR A 46 14.79 2.89 9.19
CA THR A 46 15.33 1.66 8.61
C THR A 46 14.24 0.58 8.57
N TRP A 47 14.47 -0.48 7.78
CA TRP A 47 13.51 -1.59 7.69
C TRP A 47 13.30 -2.33 9.01
N THR A 48 14.32 -2.39 9.86
CA THR A 48 14.23 -3.02 11.19
C THR A 48 13.28 -2.29 12.13
N ASP A 49 13.06 -0.98 11.92
CA ASP A 49 12.13 -0.19 12.73
C ASP A 49 10.66 -0.61 12.55
N PHE A 50 10.32 -1.38 11.51
CA PHE A 50 8.98 -1.91 11.28
C PHE A 50 8.70 -3.24 11.98
N SER A 51 9.70 -3.85 12.62
CA SER A 51 9.56 -5.14 13.30
C SER A 51 8.55 -5.15 14.46
N ASP A 52 8.16 -3.96 14.94
CA ASP A 52 7.13 -3.74 15.95
C ASP A 52 5.71 -4.04 15.44
N THR A 53 5.49 -3.93 14.12
CA THR A 53 4.15 -3.90 13.50
C THR A 53 4.03 -4.77 12.25
N ILE A 54 5.16 -5.12 11.63
CA ILE A 54 5.22 -5.91 10.40
C ILE A 54 6.17 -7.08 10.66
N THR A 55 5.59 -8.29 10.68
CA THR A 55 6.36 -9.52 10.82
C THR A 55 7.18 -9.79 9.56
N PRO A 56 8.45 -10.23 9.67
CA PRO A 56 9.19 -10.77 8.53
C PRO A 56 8.41 -11.91 7.87
N GLN A 57 8.50 -12.00 6.54
CA GLN A 57 7.91 -13.07 5.73
C GLN A 57 8.81 -14.29 5.65
#